data_AF-A0A5P2B5R2-F1
#
_entry.id   AF-A0A5P2B5R2-F1
#
_cell.length_a   1.000
_cell.length_b   1.000
_cell.length_c   1.000
_cell.angle_alpha   90.00
_cell.angle_beta   90.00
_cell.angle_gamma   90.00
#
_symmetry.space_group_name_H-M   'P 1'
#
loop_
_entity.id
_entity.type
_entity.pdbx_description
1 polymer ?
#
loop_
_entity_poly.entity_id
_entity_poly.type
_entity_poly.pdbx_seq_one_letter_code
_entity_poly.pdbx_strand_id
1 'polypeptide(L)' 'MARYTIKYLDGCTDTITAHSVVKQAEEDQYYFGNATGQPVALIPSDGVRAIIREGVETVDA' A
#
# COMPACT_ATOMS: atom_id res chain seq x y z
N MET A 1 4.21 -8.78 -9.38
CA MET A 1 3.04 -8.36 -8.56
C MET A 1 3.39 -8.66 -7.11
N ALA A 2 3.04 -7.79 -6.16
CA ALA A 2 3.40 -7.94 -4.75
C ALA A 2 2.15 -7.81 -3.87
N ARG A 3 2.19 -8.47 -2.71
CA ARG A 3 1.17 -8.31 -1.67
C ARG A 3 1.58 -7.20 -0.72
N TYR A 4 0.64 -6.35 -0.38
CA TYR A 4 0.80 -5.25 0.56
C TYR A 4 -0.13 -5.45 1.73
N THR A 5 0.40 -5.31 2.95
CA THR A 5 -0.39 -5.28 4.18
C THR A 5 -0.48 -3.84 4.66
N ILE A 6 -1.71 -3.34 4.75
CA ILE A 6 -2.03 -2.00 5.25
C ILE A 6 -2.39 -2.15 6.72
N LYS A 7 -1.69 -1.44 7.59
CA LYS A 7 -2.01 -1.34 9.01
C LYS A 7 -2.66 0.00 9.25
N TYR A 8 -3.86 0.01 9.82
CA TYR A 8 -4.57 1.21 10.18
C TYR A 8 -4.31 1.59 11.65
N LEU A 9 -4.61 2.84 12.03
CA LEU A 9 -4.41 3.38 13.37
C LEU A 9 -5.31 2.74 14.43
N ASP A 10 -6.48 2.27 14.02
CA ASP A 10 -7.43 1.51 14.86
C ASP A 10 -6.96 0.07 15.14
N GLY A 11 -5.85 -0.36 14.53
CA GLY A 11 -5.30 -1.71 14.65
C GLY A 11 -5.84 -2.68 13.60
N CYS A 12 -6.80 -2.29 12.77
CA CYS A 12 -7.28 -3.11 11.66
C CYS A 12 -6.17 -3.28 10.61
N THR A 13 -6.27 -4.36 9.84
CA THR A 13 -5.35 -4.64 8.75
C THR A 13 -6.08 -5.09 7.50
N ASP A 14 -5.68 -4.55 6.35
CA ASP A 14 -6.11 -5.02 5.03
C ASP A 14 -4.93 -5.58 4.24
N THR A 15 -5.24 -6.41 3.24
CA THR A 15 -4.22 -6.87 2.29
C THR A 15 -4.64 -6.63 0.85
N ILE A 16 -3.75 -6.03 0.06
CA ILE A 16 -3.97 -5.69 -1.35
C ILE A 16 -2.86 -6.27 -2.20
N THR A 17 -3.22 -6.86 -3.33
CA THR A 17 -2.24 -7.32 -4.31
C THR A 17 -2.14 -6.29 -5.44
N ALA A 18 -0.97 -5.67 -5.57
CA ALA A 18 -0.72 -4.60 -6.54
C ALA A 18 0.67 -4.71 -7.17
N HIS A 19 0.88 -3.99 -8.26
CA HIS A 19 2.21 -3.86 -8.87
C HIS A 19 3.01 -2.73 -8.20
N SER A 20 2.36 -1.61 -7.89
CA SER A 20 2.96 -0.43 -7.27
C SER A 20 2.06 0.16 -6.19
N VAL A 21 2.66 0.95 -5.29
CA VAL A 21 1.96 1.83 -4.35
C VAL A 21 2.61 3.21 -4.41
N VAL A 22 1.80 4.27 -4.50
CA VAL A 22 2.25 5.67 -4.55
C VAL A 22 1.38 6.51 -3.63
N LYS A 23 1.99 7.37 -2.79
CA LYS A 23 1.24 8.37 -2.04
C LYS A 23 0.93 9.56 -2.95
N GLN A 24 -0.35 9.84 -3.15
CA GLN A 24 -0.83 11.02 -3.86
C GLN A 24 -1.08 12.12 -2.83
N ALA A 25 -0.15 13.06 -2.71
CA ALA A 25 -0.20 14.10 -1.68
C ALA A 25 -1.37 15.08 -1.87
N GLU A 26 -1.73 15.39 -3.12
CA GLU A 26 -2.82 16.34 -3.44
C GLU A 26 -4.20 15.78 -3.09
N GLU A 27 -4.38 14.47 -3.21
CA GLU A 27 -5.64 13.75 -2.97
C GLU A 27 -5.67 13.09 -1.57
N ASP A 28 -4.62 13.28 -0.77
CA ASP A 28 -4.40 12.67 0.55
C ASP A 28 -4.73 11.17 0.61
N GLN A 29 -4.25 10.39 -0.36
CA GLN A 29 -4.53 8.96 -0.47
C GLN A 29 -3.33 8.16 -0.99
N TYR A 30 -3.36 6.85 -0.76
CA TYR A 30 -2.48 5.86 -1.36
C TYR A 30 -3.14 5.22 -2.57
N TYR A 31 -2.43 5.30 -3.69
CA TYR A 31 -2.81 4.68 -4.96
C TYR A 31 -2.10 3.34 -5.11
N PHE A 32 -2.86 2.26 -5.29
CA PHE A 32 -2.33 0.94 -5.64
C PHE A 32 -2.60 0.66 -7.12
N GLY A 33 -1.54 0.45 -7.91
CA GLY A 33 -1.62 0.26 -9.36
C GLY A 33 -1.40 -1.19 -9.79
N ASN A 34 -2.08 -1.63 -10.85
CA ASN A 34 -1.74 -2.88 -11.55
C ASN A 34 -0.52 -2.69 -12.49
N ALA A 35 -0.19 -3.72 -13.28
CA ALA A 35 0.95 -3.67 -14.21
C ALA A 35 0.80 -2.66 -15.35
N THR A 36 -0.42 -2.20 -15.65
CA THR A 36 -0.71 -1.19 -16.68
C THR A 36 -0.83 0.22 -16.09
N GLY A 37 -0.61 0.38 -14.78
CA GLY A 37 -0.76 1.67 -14.10
C GLY A 37 -2.22 2.10 -13.92
N GLN A 38 -3.16 1.16 -13.91
CA GLN A 38 -4.56 1.40 -13.56
C GLN A 38 -4.81 1.10 -12.08
N PRO A 39 -5.71 1.86 -11.41
CA PRO A 39 -5.96 1.67 -9.99
C PRO A 39 -6.59 0.30 -9.73
N VAL A 40 -6.03 -0.42 -8.77
CA VAL A 40 -6.68 -1.59 -8.14
C VAL A 40 -7.33 -1.21 -6.81
N ALA A 41 -6.79 -0.19 -6.12
CA ALA A 41 -7.37 0.36 -4.91
C ALA A 41 -6.88 1.80 -4.68
N LEU A 42 -7.74 2.59 -4.05
CA LEU A 42 -7.44 3.91 -3.52
C LEU A 42 -7.78 3.89 -2.03
N ILE A 43 -6.79 4.18 -1.19
CA ILE A 43 -6.92 4.10 0.27
C ILE A 43 -6.66 5.49 0.85
N PRO A 44 -7.62 6.13 1.53
CA PRO A 44 -7.37 7.40 2.22
C PRO A 44 -6.12 7.31 3.09
N SER A 45 -5.29 8.35 3.09
CA SER A 45 -4.07 8.35 3.90
C SER A 45 -4.38 8.55 5.38
N ASP A 46 -5.51 9.19 5.68
CA ASP A 46 -6.07 9.27 7.02
C ASP A 46 -6.37 7.86 7.57
N GLY A 47 -5.96 7.62 8.81
CA GLY A 47 -6.07 6.31 9.44
C GLY A 47 -5.02 5.28 9.01
N VAL A 48 -4.19 5.51 7.99
CA VAL A 48 -3.12 4.58 7.61
C VAL A 48 -1.90 4.79 8.50
N ARG A 49 -1.51 3.75 9.23
CA ARG A 49 -0.31 3.73 10.07
C ARG A 49 0.93 3.28 9.30
N ALA A 50 0.81 2.25 8.48
CA ALA A 50 1.92 1.69 7.70
C ALA A 50 1.42 0.88 6.51
N ILE A 51 2.21 0.86 5.44
CA ILE A 51 2.02 -0.04 4.29
C ILE A 51 3.29 -0.87 4.15
N ILE A 52 3.14 -2.19 4.23
CA ILE A 52 4.26 -3.13 4.21
C ILE A 52 4.15 -3.98 2.95
N ARG A 53 5.17 -3.94 2.10
CA ARG A 53 5.27 -4.85 0.96
C ARG A 53 5.81 -6.20 1.44
N GLU A 54 5.01 -7.25 1.34
CA GLU A 54 5.44 -8.60 1.69
C GLU A 54 6.49 -9.10 0.68
N GLY A 55 7.53 -9.76 1.18
CA GLY A 55 8.62 -10.32 0.38
C GLY A 55 9.83 -9.41 0.15
N VAL A 56 9.92 -8.26 0.83
CA VAL A 56 11.19 -7.54 0.98
C VAL A 56 11.84 -8.05 2.26
N GLU A 57 12.50 -9.21 2.18
CA GLU A 57 13.49 -9.57 3.19
C GLU A 57 14.64 -8.57 3.04
N THR A 58 14.70 -7.56 3.90
CA THR A 58 15.93 -6.80 4.10
C THR A 58 16.94 -7.78 4.67
N VAL A 59 17.79 -8.33 3.81
CA VAL A 59 19.02 -8.99 4.22
C VAL A 59 19.95 -7.86 4.67
N ASP A 60 19.95 -7.56 5.96
CA ASP A 60 21.02 -6.73 6.56
C ASP A 60 22.34 -7.49 6.34
N ALA A 61 23.34 -6.82 5.78
CA ALA A 61 24.66 -7.36 5.49
C ALA A 61 25.69 -6.87 6.50
#